data_AF-A0A347ZW63-F1
#
_entry.id   AF-A0A347ZW63-F1
#
_cell.length_a   1.000
_cell.length_b   1.000
_cell.length_c   1.000
_cell.angle_alpha   90.00
_cell.angle_beta   90.00
_cell.angle_gamma   90.00
#
_symmetry.space_group_name_H-M   'P 1'
#
loop_
_entity.id
_entity.type
_entity.pdbx_description
1 polymer ?
#
loop_
_entity_poly.entity_id
_entity_poly.type
_entity_poly.pdbx_seq_one_letter_code
_entity_poly.pdbx_strand_id
1 'polypeptide(L)'
;MHILKNRILTIQSLFIILVVLAALVVFLMFSDNMGILAGVNIFALWGMFTLAGLGLVLMVYKAKLSGKVKISLLACGYAAAGFLVGVVLHNLFYALASMTASVFLSGLLGFLEGTFFILAVLICPLALLVGILGSLVLWKDIPSGK
;
A
#
# COMPACT_ATOMS: atom_id res chain seq x y z
N MET A 1 13.70 7.59 -26.96
CA MET A 1 12.78 8.63 -26.44
C MET A 1 11.36 8.12 -26.18
N HIS A 2 10.72 7.44 -27.15
CA HIS A 2 9.34 6.91 -27.02
C HIS A 2 9.10 5.97 -25.82
N ILE A 3 10.06 5.07 -25.53
CA ILE A 3 9.94 4.09 -24.43
C ILE A 3 9.89 4.76 -23.05
N LEU A 4 10.67 5.83 -22.84
CA LEU A 4 10.71 6.53 -21.55
C LEU A 4 9.40 7.30 -21.31
N LYS A 5 8.90 7.99 -22.34
CA LYS A 5 7.61 8.70 -22.31
C LYS A 5 6.46 7.74 -21.94
N ASN A 6 6.40 6.56 -22.56
CA ASN A 6 5.39 5.56 -22.24
C ASN A 6 5.49 5.06 -20.79
N ARG A 7 6.72 4.84 -20.28
CA ARG A 7 6.92 4.44 -18.88
C ARG A 7 6.42 5.49 -17.89
N ILE A 8 6.64 6.77 -18.17
CA ILE A 8 6.18 7.87 -17.32
C ILE A 8 4.65 7.96 -17.32
N LEU A 9 4.02 7.83 -18.48
CA LEU A 9 2.56 7.76 -18.58
C LEU A 9 2.00 6.58 -17.76
N THR A 10 2.62 5.41 -17.84
CA THR A 10 2.22 4.26 -17.01
C THR A 10 2.39 4.54 -15.52
N ILE A 11 3.50 5.18 -15.10
CA ILE A 11 3.71 5.58 -13.69
C ILE A 11 2.61 6.55 -13.25
N GLN A 12 2.25 7.53 -14.09
CA GLN A 12 1.17 8.47 -13.81
C GLN A 12 -0.17 7.78 -13.62
N SER A 13 -0.55 6.88 -14.54
CA SER A 13 -1.78 6.12 -14.44
C SER A 13 -1.81 5.26 -13.18
N LEU A 14 -0.72 4.55 -12.88
CA LEU A 14 -0.62 3.72 -11.66
C LEU A 14 -0.72 4.55 -10.39
N PHE A 15 -0.06 5.72 -10.35
CA PHE A 15 -0.13 6.63 -9.21
C PHE A 15 -1.56 7.13 -9.00
N ILE A 16 -2.25 7.57 -10.05
CA ILE A 16 -3.65 8.03 -9.95
C ILE A 16 -4.57 6.90 -9.49
N ILE A 17 -4.46 5.71 -10.10
CA ILE A 17 -5.22 4.52 -9.69
C ILE A 17 -4.98 4.22 -8.22
N LEU A 18 -3.73 4.24 -7.77
CA LEU A 18 -3.37 3.99 -6.38
C LEU A 18 -3.98 5.02 -5.42
N VAL A 19 -3.98 6.31 -5.77
CA VAL A 19 -4.62 7.37 -4.96
C VAL A 19 -6.13 7.18 -4.88
N VAL A 20 -6.79 6.85 -5.99
CA VAL A 20 -8.24 6.59 -6.01
C VAL A 20 -8.59 5.37 -5.18
N LEU A 21 -7.82 4.28 -5.31
CA LEU A 21 -8.01 3.07 -4.51
C LEU A 21 -7.76 3.33 -3.03
N ALA A 22 -6.74 4.12 -2.68
CA ALA A 22 -6.47 4.53 -1.30
C ALA A 22 -7.65 5.32 -0.71
N ALA A 23 -8.16 6.30 -1.45
CA ALA A 23 -9.33 7.08 -1.02
C ALA A 23 -10.56 6.18 -0.84
N LEU A 24 -10.76 5.20 -1.73
CA LEU A 24 -11.86 4.24 -1.62
C LEU A 24 -11.70 3.33 -0.39
N VAL A 25 -10.49 2.83 -0.11
CA VAL A 25 -10.21 2.04 1.11
C VAL A 25 -10.52 2.86 2.36
N VAL A 26 -10.02 4.10 2.45
CA VAL A 26 -10.28 4.99 3.59
C VAL A 26 -11.77 5.29 3.72
N PHE A 27 -12.45 5.64 2.63
CA PHE A 27 -13.88 5.90 2.62
C PHE A 27 -14.68 4.72 3.17
N LEU A 28 -14.36 3.49 2.74
CA LEU A 28 -15.04 2.30 3.22
C LEU A 28 -14.75 2.00 4.68
N MET A 29 -13.57 2.35 5.22
CA MET A 29 -13.29 2.19 6.66
C MET A 29 -14.21 3.04 7.55
N PHE A 30 -14.74 4.15 7.03
CA PHE A 30 -15.67 5.03 7.76
C PHE A 30 -17.13 4.89 7.29
N SER A 31 -17.43 3.97 6.38
CA SER A 31 -18.78 3.74 5.89
C SER A 31 -19.47 2.67 6.72
N ASP A 32 -20.65 2.99 7.26
CA ASP A 32 -21.50 2.02 7.97
C ASP A 32 -22.10 0.96 7.03
N ASN A 33 -22.13 1.23 5.72
CA ASN A 33 -22.65 0.33 4.70
C ASN A 33 -21.57 0.01 3.65
N MET A 34 -20.95 -1.17 3.80
CA MET A 34 -19.96 -1.67 2.84
C MET A 34 -20.59 -2.47 1.69
N GLY A 35 -21.91 -2.72 1.73
CA GLY A 35 -22.64 -3.45 0.69
C GLY A 35 -21.94 -4.75 0.26
N ILE A 36 -21.74 -4.91 -1.05
CA ILE A 36 -21.04 -6.08 -1.64
C ILE A 36 -19.59 -6.21 -1.15
N LEU A 37 -18.93 -5.12 -0.75
CA LEU A 37 -17.53 -5.14 -0.32
C LEU A 37 -17.36 -5.56 1.15
N ALA A 38 -18.43 -5.88 1.87
CA ALA A 38 -18.35 -6.37 3.25
C ALA A 38 -17.67 -7.76 3.33
N GLY A 39 -17.07 -8.04 4.50
CA GLY A 39 -16.45 -9.34 4.79
C GLY A 39 -15.28 -9.66 3.86
N VAL A 40 -15.27 -10.85 3.26
CA VAL A 40 -14.15 -11.34 2.44
C VAL A 40 -13.98 -10.54 1.13
N ASN A 41 -15.04 -9.88 0.65
CA ASN A 41 -14.98 -9.14 -0.61
C ASN A 41 -14.09 -7.88 -0.53
N ILE A 42 -13.81 -7.36 0.66
CA ILE A 42 -12.89 -6.23 0.86
C ILE A 42 -11.44 -6.56 0.43
N PHE A 43 -11.07 -7.84 0.49
CA PHE A 43 -9.75 -8.31 0.03
C PHE A 43 -9.55 -8.12 -1.47
N ALA A 44 -10.62 -8.07 -2.27
CA ALA A 44 -10.49 -7.75 -3.69
C ALA A 44 -10.02 -6.30 -3.89
N LEU A 45 -10.59 -5.36 -3.14
CA LEU A 45 -10.16 -3.96 -3.17
C LEU A 45 -8.72 -3.79 -2.67
N TRP A 46 -8.40 -4.41 -1.54
CA TRP A 46 -7.03 -4.37 -1.00
C TRP A 46 -6.02 -5.04 -1.94
N GLY A 47 -6.41 -6.13 -2.59
CA GLY A 47 -5.61 -6.81 -3.62
C GLY A 47 -5.33 -5.88 -4.81
N MET A 48 -6.35 -5.21 -5.35
CA MET A 48 -6.17 -4.22 -6.42
C MET A 48 -5.25 -3.07 -5.99
N PHE A 49 -5.42 -2.57 -4.76
CA PHE A 49 -4.58 -1.52 -4.19
C PHE A 49 -3.11 -1.95 -4.08
N THR A 50 -2.85 -3.15 -3.56
CA THR A 50 -1.51 -3.74 -3.50
C THR A 50 -0.92 -3.96 -4.88
N LEU A 51 -1.69 -4.47 -5.86
CA LEU A 51 -1.22 -4.68 -7.22
C LEU A 51 -0.84 -3.36 -7.91
N ALA A 52 -1.63 -2.30 -7.72
CA ALA A 52 -1.30 -0.97 -8.21
C ALA A 52 0.02 -0.46 -7.58
N GLY A 53 0.21 -0.68 -6.27
CA GLY A 53 1.44 -0.33 -5.55
C GLY A 53 2.67 -1.08 -6.03
N LEU A 54 2.59 -2.40 -6.18
CA LEU A 54 3.67 -3.22 -6.71
C LEU A 54 3.99 -2.85 -8.17
N GLY A 55 2.96 -2.63 -8.98
CA GLY A 55 3.10 -2.13 -10.34
C GLY A 55 3.86 -0.80 -10.37
N LEU A 56 3.54 0.12 -9.47
CA LEU A 56 4.21 1.41 -9.35
C LEU A 56 5.69 1.22 -8.99
N VAL A 57 6.00 0.38 -8.00
CA VAL A 57 7.39 0.05 -7.60
C VAL A 57 8.18 -0.48 -8.80
N LEU A 58 7.65 -1.48 -9.50
CA LEU A 58 8.30 -2.07 -10.68
C LEU A 58 8.56 -1.03 -11.76
N MET A 59 7.60 -0.16 -12.03
CA MET A 59 7.72 0.86 -13.07
C MET A 59 8.70 1.98 -12.70
N VAL A 60 8.75 2.40 -11.43
CA VAL A 60 9.74 3.35 -10.92
C VAL A 60 11.16 2.83 -11.15
N TYR A 61 11.42 1.55 -10.85
CA TYR A 61 12.71 0.93 -11.11
C TYR A 61 12.99 0.76 -12.61
N LYS A 62 12.02 0.30 -13.40
CA LYS A 62 12.16 0.16 -14.87
C LYS A 62 12.43 1.49 -15.56
N ALA A 63 11.81 2.58 -15.10
CA ALA A 63 12.05 3.93 -15.62
C ALA A 63 13.38 4.53 -15.14
N LYS A 64 14.10 3.85 -14.23
CA LYS A 64 15.35 4.32 -13.62
C LYS A 64 15.21 5.71 -13.00
N LEU A 65 14.05 6.00 -12.39
CA LEU A 65 13.86 7.25 -11.68
C LEU A 65 14.86 7.35 -10.52
N SER A 66 15.26 8.57 -10.20
CA SER A 66 16.22 8.90 -9.16
C SER A 66 15.75 10.09 -8.33
N GLY A 67 16.52 10.44 -7.30
CA GLY A 67 16.20 11.57 -6.44
C GLY A 67 14.97 11.37 -5.55
N LYS A 68 14.42 12.48 -5.06
CA LYS A 68 13.34 12.48 -4.06
C LYS A 68 12.01 11.94 -4.62
N VAL A 69 11.72 12.20 -5.90
CA VAL A 69 10.48 11.70 -6.53
C VAL A 69 10.41 10.18 -6.57
N LYS A 70 11.56 9.51 -6.76
CA LYS A 70 11.66 8.04 -6.65
C LYS A 70 11.26 7.58 -5.25
N ILE A 71 11.79 8.21 -4.21
CA ILE A 71 11.54 7.83 -2.81
C ILE A 71 10.06 7.98 -2.50
N SER A 72 9.43 9.09 -2.89
CA SER A 72 7.99 9.33 -2.68
C SER A 72 7.10 8.31 -3.39
N LEU A 73 7.40 7.99 -4.65
CA LEU A 73 6.64 6.98 -5.41
C LEU A 73 6.83 5.56 -4.85
N LEU A 74 8.05 5.22 -4.42
CA LEU A 74 8.32 3.95 -3.75
C LEU A 74 7.62 3.85 -2.39
N ALA A 75 7.59 4.94 -1.61
CA ALA A 75 6.85 4.98 -0.36
C ALA A 75 5.36 4.68 -0.56
N CYS A 76 4.74 5.24 -1.61
CA CYS A 76 3.35 4.90 -1.98
C CYS A 76 3.19 3.41 -2.25
N GLY A 77 4.03 2.85 -3.11
CA GLY A 77 3.89 1.47 -3.54
C GLY A 77 4.19 0.45 -2.44
N TYR A 78 5.22 0.69 -1.63
CA TYR A 78 5.53 -0.17 -0.47
C TYR A 78 4.48 -0.05 0.64
N ALA A 79 3.93 1.13 0.89
CA ALA A 79 2.84 1.29 1.84
C ALA A 79 1.58 0.53 1.41
N ALA A 80 1.25 0.56 0.12
CA ALA A 80 0.11 -0.18 -0.42
C ALA A 80 0.26 -1.70 -0.32
N ALA A 81 1.47 -2.23 -0.51
CA ALA A 81 1.75 -3.65 -0.32
C ALA A 81 1.84 -4.03 1.17
N GLY A 82 2.51 -3.20 1.96
CA GLY A 82 2.69 -3.39 3.40
C GLY A 82 1.37 -3.41 4.15
N PHE A 83 0.38 -2.62 3.72
CA PHE A 83 -0.96 -2.61 4.29
C PHE A 83 -1.60 -3.99 4.26
N LEU A 84 -1.74 -4.59 3.07
CA LEU A 84 -2.38 -5.91 2.92
C LEU A 84 -1.61 -7.00 3.68
N VAL A 85 -0.28 -7.00 3.56
CA VAL A 85 0.58 -7.96 4.28
C VAL A 85 0.38 -7.83 5.79
N GLY A 86 0.37 -6.61 6.32
CA GLY A 86 0.16 -6.35 7.74
C GLY A 86 -1.22 -6.78 8.21
N VAL A 87 -2.28 -6.49 7.46
CA VAL A 87 -3.65 -6.94 7.81
C VAL A 87 -3.73 -8.47 7.83
N VAL A 88 -3.20 -9.15 6.81
CA VAL A 88 -3.21 -10.62 6.75
C VAL A 88 -2.43 -11.22 7.91
N LEU A 89 -1.22 -10.73 8.18
CA LEU A 89 -0.38 -11.25 9.26
C LEU A 89 -0.95 -10.95 10.64
N HIS A 90 -1.54 -9.78 10.85
CA HIS A 90 -2.28 -9.48 12.08
C HIS A 90 -3.37 -10.51 12.35
N ASN A 91 -4.26 -10.75 11.38
CA ASN A 91 -5.36 -11.70 11.52
C ASN A 91 -4.88 -13.15 11.66
N LEU A 92 -3.82 -13.53 10.95
CA LEU A 92 -3.25 -14.87 11.05
C LEU A 92 -2.67 -15.13 12.45
N PHE A 93 -1.87 -14.20 12.98
CA PHE A 93 -1.29 -14.34 14.31
C PHE A 93 -2.34 -14.28 15.41
N TYR A 94 -3.38 -13.47 15.25
CA TYR A 94 -4.56 -13.48 16.13
C TYR A 94 -5.22 -14.85 16.19
N ALA A 95 -5.54 -15.42 15.03
CA ALA A 95 -6.15 -16.73 14.96
C ALA A 95 -5.26 -17.80 15.62
N LEU A 96 -3.96 -17.81 15.32
CA LEU A 96 -3.01 -18.75 15.91
C LEU A 96 -2.88 -18.56 17.44
N ALA A 97 -2.88 -17.33 17.93
CA ALA A 97 -2.81 -17.01 19.35
C ALA A 97 -4.05 -17.53 20.10
N SER A 98 -5.22 -17.46 19.47
CA SER A 98 -6.48 -17.94 20.04
C SER A 98 -6.61 -19.47 20.08
N MET A 99 -5.84 -20.19 19.24
CA MET A 99 -5.90 -21.64 19.10
C MET A 99 -4.85 -22.39 19.93
N THR A 100 -3.82 -21.70 20.43
CA THR A 100 -2.72 -22.35 21.16
C THR A 100 -2.98 -22.41 22.67
N ALA A 101 -2.66 -23.56 23.28
CA ALA A 101 -2.69 -23.72 24.73
C ALA A 101 -1.38 -23.28 25.42
N SER A 102 -0.32 -22.97 24.65
CA SER A 102 0.97 -22.54 25.20
C SER A 102 0.95 -21.04 25.52
N VAL A 103 1.13 -20.70 26.79
CA VAL A 103 1.19 -19.31 27.27
C VAL A 103 2.32 -18.52 26.58
N PHE A 104 3.49 -19.14 26.43
CA PHE A 104 4.62 -18.50 25.76
C PHE A 104 4.32 -18.22 24.28
N LEU A 105 3.78 -19.21 23.56
CA LEU A 105 3.47 -19.06 22.15
C LEU A 105 2.36 -18.04 21.92
N SER A 106 1.32 -18.05 22.77
CA SER A 106 0.25 -17.05 22.75
C SER A 106 0.81 -15.65 22.98
N GLY A 107 1.72 -15.45 23.94
CA GLY A 107 2.37 -14.17 24.18
C GLY A 107 3.20 -13.66 22.98
N LEU A 108 3.99 -14.55 22.35
CA LEU A 108 4.77 -14.19 21.15
C LEU A 108 3.86 -13.83 19.97
N LEU A 109 2.81 -14.62 19.72
CA LEU A 109 1.84 -14.36 18.65
C LEU A 109 1.06 -13.07 18.91
N GLY A 110 0.70 -12.79 20.17
CA GLY A 110 0.09 -11.54 20.63
C GLY A 110 0.97 -10.31 20.34
N PHE A 111 2.27 -10.42 20.56
CA PHE A 111 3.21 -9.36 20.19
C PHE A 111 3.29 -9.16 18.67
N LEU A 112 3.34 -10.26 17.90
CA LEU A 112 3.42 -10.20 16.44
C LEU A 112 2.15 -9.60 15.83
N GLU A 113 0.96 -10.04 16.24
CA GLU A 113 -0.30 -9.49 15.74
C GLU A 113 -0.39 -7.97 15.99
N GLY A 114 0.04 -7.50 17.17
CA GLY A 114 -0.02 -6.09 17.54
C GLY A 114 0.97 -5.27 16.72
N THR A 115 2.15 -5.83 16.46
CA THR A 115 3.15 -5.20 15.59
C THR A 115 2.61 -5.04 14.17
N PHE A 116 2.03 -6.08 13.57
CA PHE A 116 1.48 -6.00 12.21
C PHE A 116 0.24 -5.10 12.13
N PHE A 117 -0.55 -5.02 13.19
CA PHE A 117 -1.64 -4.06 13.32
C PHE A 117 -1.11 -2.61 13.26
N ILE A 118 -0.10 -2.28 14.07
CA ILE A 118 0.52 -0.94 14.08
C ILE A 118 1.11 -0.61 12.71
N LEU A 119 1.81 -1.56 12.08
CA LEU A 119 2.37 -1.37 10.75
C LEU A 119 1.27 -1.10 9.71
N ALA A 120 0.19 -1.86 9.71
CA ALA A 120 -0.89 -1.73 8.75
C ALA A 120 -1.75 -0.48 8.96
N VAL A 121 -2.08 -0.14 10.21
CA VAL A 121 -3.07 0.91 10.52
C VAL A 121 -2.42 2.28 10.75
N LEU A 122 -1.14 2.33 11.17
CA LEU A 122 -0.45 3.60 11.44
C LEU A 122 0.66 3.86 10.42
N ILE A 123 1.63 2.94 10.31
CA ILE A 123 2.84 3.20 9.52
C ILE A 123 2.55 3.25 8.02
N CYS A 124 1.79 2.29 7.48
CA CYS A 124 1.47 2.27 6.06
C CYS A 124 0.65 3.50 5.62
N PRO A 125 -0.43 3.90 6.30
CA PRO A 125 -1.19 5.09 5.93
C PRO A 125 -0.38 6.38 5.99
N LEU A 126 0.48 6.55 7.00
CA LEU A 126 1.37 7.71 7.09
C LEU A 126 2.41 7.72 5.97
N ALA A 127 3.05 6.60 5.69
CA ALA A 127 4.00 6.47 4.59
C ALA A 127 3.34 6.71 3.22
N LEU A 128 2.11 6.23 3.03
CA LEU A 128 1.30 6.47 1.85
C LEU A 128 0.98 7.95 1.68
N LEU A 129 0.53 8.63 2.75
CA LEU A 129 0.20 10.05 2.72
C LEU A 129 1.44 10.91 2.37
N VAL A 130 2.56 10.67 3.05
CA VAL A 130 3.83 11.35 2.78
C VAL A 130 4.31 11.06 1.35
N GLY A 131 4.15 9.82 0.89
CA GLY A 131 4.43 9.42 -0.49
C GLY A 131 3.60 10.21 -1.50
N ILE A 132 2.28 10.27 -1.32
CA ILE A 132 1.35 10.97 -2.20
C ILE A 132 1.70 12.46 -2.26
N LEU A 133 1.83 13.12 -1.11
CA LEU A 133 2.16 14.54 -1.03
C LEU A 133 3.52 14.84 -1.67
N GLY A 134 4.54 14.02 -1.38
CA GLY A 134 5.86 14.15 -1.97
C GLY A 134 5.83 13.96 -3.49
N SER A 135 5.08 12.99 -4.00
CA SER A 135 4.92 12.74 -5.43
C SER A 135 4.21 13.90 -6.14
N LEU A 136 3.19 14.50 -5.52
CA LEU A 136 2.49 15.67 -6.09
C LEU A 136 3.41 16.89 -6.20
N VAL A 137 4.18 17.19 -5.14
CA VAL A 137 5.09 18.34 -5.12
C VAL A 137 6.27 18.17 -6.08
N LEU A 138 6.82 16.95 -6.16
CA LEU A 138 8.03 16.64 -6.94
C LEU A 138 7.74 16.13 -8.35
N TRP A 139 6.47 16.15 -8.79
CA TRP A 139 6.08 15.60 -10.10
C TRP A 139 6.86 16.21 -11.27
N LYS A 140 7.12 17.52 -11.19
CA LYS A 140 7.91 18.28 -12.18
C LYS A 140 9.36 17.81 -12.31
N ASP A 141 9.89 17.10 -11.31
CA ASP A 141 11.27 16.59 -11.30
C ASP A 141 11.40 15.26 -12.06
N ILE A 142 10.28 14.67 -12.53
CA ILE A 142 10.30 13.48 -13.37
C ILE A 142 10.83 13.88 -14.77
N PRO A 143 11.89 13.21 -15.28
CA PRO A 143 12.46 13.54 -16.59
C PRO A 143 11.39 13.45 -17.68
N SER A 144 11.07 14.54 -18.37
CA SER A 144 9.92 14.58 -19.30
C SER A 144 10.18 13.91 -20.67
N GLY A 145 11.38 13.35 -20.88
CA GLY A 145 11.74 12.65 -22.12
C GLY A 145 11.64 13.53 -23.38
N LYS A 146 11.66 14.86 -23.21
CA LYS A 146 11.94 15.82 -24.28
C LYS A 146 13.44 15.82 -24.60
#